data_AF-A0A1A8S9E0-F1
#
_entry.id   AF-A0A1A8S9E0-F1
#
_cell.length_a   1.000
_cell.length_b   1.000
_cell.length_c   1.000
_cell.angle_alpha   90.00
_cell.angle_beta   90.00
_cell.angle_gamma   90.00
#
_symmetry.space_group_name_H-M   'P 1'
#
loop_
_entity.id
_entity.type
_entity.pdbx_description
1 polymer ?
#
loop_
_entity_poly.entity_id
_entity_poly.type
_entity_poly.pdbx_seq_one_letter_code
_entity_poly.pdbx_strand_id
1 'polypeptide(L)' 'SSPLSIHFHSDESLTHQGFHLLYQAFSPEGTCPRQFRCGDGRCIPLRKVCDGVKDCSDGRDEAKCLSCRPGEVLCAN' A
#
# COMPACT_ATOMS: atom_id res chain seq x y z
N SER A 1 -7.12 10.57 3.29
CA SER A 1 -6.06 11.31 2.60
C SER A 1 -6.71 12.00 1.42
N SER A 2 -6.72 13.33 1.41
CA SER A 2 -7.19 14.12 0.28
C SER A 2 -6.18 14.02 -0.89
N PRO A 3 -6.65 14.03 -2.15
CA PRO A 3 -5.75 14.06 -3.30
C PRO A 3 -5.07 15.43 -3.42
N LEU A 4 -3.88 15.43 -4.03
CA LEU A 4 -3.20 16.66 -4.46
C LEU A 4 -3.85 17.13 -5.77
N SER A 5 -4.35 18.37 -5.81
CA SER A 5 -4.87 19.00 -7.02
C SER A 5 -3.93 20.11 -7.47
N ILE A 6 -3.54 20.09 -8.76
CA ILE A 6 -2.69 21.12 -9.38
C ILE A 6 -3.50 21.78 -10.49
N HIS A 7 -3.72 23.09 -10.37
CA HIS A 7 -4.44 23.89 -11.35
C HIS A 7 -3.47 24.89 -12.00
N PHE A 8 -3.38 24.87 -13.32
CA PHE A 8 -2.59 25.81 -14.09
C PHE A 8 -3.51 26.70 -14.91
N HIS A 9 -3.28 28.01 -14.84
CA HIS A 9 -3.97 29.03 -15.61
C HIS A 9 -2.91 29.86 -16.33
N SER A 10 -2.99 29.93 -17.65
CA SER A 10 -2.16 30.80 -18.49
C SER A 10 -3.03 31.87 -19.12
N ASP A 11 -2.49 33.07 -19.24
CA ASP A 11 -3.10 34.25 -19.83
C ASP A 11 -2.71 34.46 -21.31
N GLU A 12 -2.44 33.36 -22.03
CA GLU A 12 -2.00 33.33 -23.44
C GLU A 12 -0.57 33.83 -23.71
N SER A 13 0.33 33.81 -22.72
CA SER A 13 1.76 34.04 -23.00
C SER A 13 2.31 32.97 -23.96
N LEU A 14 2.58 33.36 -25.21
CA LEU A 14 3.11 32.58 -26.35
C LEU A 14 4.53 32.01 -26.13
N THR A 15 4.98 31.86 -24.89
CA THR A 15 6.15 31.04 -24.59
C THR A 15 5.72 29.59 -24.72
N HIS A 16 6.10 28.91 -25.81
CA HIS A 16 5.79 27.50 -26.13
C HIS A 16 6.25 26.46 -25.08
N GLN A 17 6.53 26.87 -23.85
CA GLN A 17 7.07 26.03 -22.79
C GLN A 17 6.20 26.19 -21.54
N GLY A 18 5.43 25.14 -21.25
CA GLY A 18 4.70 24.97 -20.01
C GLY A 18 5.60 24.37 -18.93
N PHE A 19 5.11 23.36 -18.19
CA PHE A 19 5.89 22.68 -17.15
C PHE A 19 5.97 21.18 -17.41
N HIS A 20 7.12 20.58 -17.09
CA HIS A 20 7.26 19.14 -16.92
C HIS A 20 7.09 18.80 -15.45
N LEU A 21 6.12 17.94 -15.13
CA LEU A 21 5.88 17.50 -13.77
C LEU A 21 6.34 16.05 -13.61
N LEU A 22 7.21 15.83 -12.64
CA LEU A 22 7.56 14.50 -12.16
C LEU A 22 7.07 14.40 -10.72
N TYR A 23 6.27 13.38 -10.43
CA TYR A 23 5.85 13.09 -9.06
C TYR A 23 6.47 11.78 -8.61
N GLN A 24 6.86 11.73 -7.35
CA GLN A 24 7.30 10.51 -6.69
C GLN A 24 6.54 10.38 -5.39
N ALA A 25 5.77 9.30 -5.25
CA ALA A 25 5.10 9.00 -4.00
C ALA A 25 6.15 8.59 -2.96
N PHE A 26 6.35 9.42 -1.94
CA PHE A 26 7.23 9.13 -0.82
C PHE A 26 6.40 8.65 0.37
N SER A 27 6.55 7.38 0.76
CA SER A 27 6.08 6.87 2.05
C SER A 27 7.26 6.95 3.02
N PRO A 28 7.27 7.86 4.02
CA PRO A 28 8.51 8.20 4.72
C PRO A 28 9.15 7.08 5.51
N GLU A 29 8.41 6.05 5.92
CA GLU A 29 8.93 5.11 6.90
C GLU A 29 8.15 3.81 6.78
N GLY A 30 8.56 2.90 5.87
CA GLY A 30 8.13 1.50 5.83
C GLY A 30 6.68 1.25 6.24
N THR A 31 5.78 2.10 5.79
CA THR A 31 4.37 2.12 6.17
C THR A 31 3.69 1.61 4.94
N CYS A 32 3.35 0.33 4.97
CA CYS A 32 2.57 -0.34 3.96
C CYS A 32 1.12 0.20 4.09
N PRO A 33 0.71 1.25 3.35
CA PRO A 33 -0.54 1.93 3.63
C PRO A 33 -1.67 0.99 3.21
N ARG A 34 -2.51 0.58 4.17
CA ARG A 34 -3.56 -0.44 3.97
C ARG A 34 -3.02 -1.79 3.48
N GLN A 35 -1.77 -2.09 3.83
CA GLN A 35 -1.06 -3.32 3.46
C GLN A 35 -0.33 -3.86 4.71
N PHE A 36 0.00 -5.14 4.72
CA PHE A 36 0.75 -5.77 5.79
C PHE A 36 2.25 -5.74 5.49
N ARG A 37 3.07 -5.44 6.49
CA ARG A 37 4.54 -5.37 6.36
C ARG A 37 5.19 -6.67 6.84
N CYS A 38 5.81 -7.37 5.89
CA CYS A 38 6.67 -8.53 6.12
C CYS A 38 7.93 -8.15 6.93
N GLY A 39 8.59 -9.11 7.57
CA GLY A 39 9.79 -8.86 8.37
C GLY A 39 10.99 -8.42 7.52
N ASP A 40 11.00 -8.79 6.25
CA ASP A 40 11.96 -8.36 5.22
C ASP A 40 11.66 -6.94 4.66
N GLY A 41 10.60 -6.29 5.13
CA GLY A 41 10.18 -4.96 4.67
C GLY A 41 9.27 -4.96 3.45
N ARG A 42 8.94 -6.12 2.87
CA ARG A 42 7.97 -6.24 1.78
C ARG A 42 6.57 -5.88 2.25
N CYS A 43 5.78 -5.24 1.39
CA CYS A 43 4.36 -5.03 1.63
C CYS A 43 3.53 -6.05 0.86
N ILE A 44 2.57 -6.66 1.54
CA ILE A 44 1.57 -7.54 0.93
C ILE A 44 0.15 -6.99 1.17
N PRO A 45 -0.80 -7.27 0.27
CA PRO A 45 -2.21 -6.97 0.49
C PRO A 45 -2.73 -7.56 1.81
N LEU A 46 -3.59 -6.84 2.54
CA LEU A 46 -4.20 -7.36 3.78
C LEU A 46 -4.99 -8.66 3.59
N ARG A 47 -5.51 -8.91 2.38
CA ARG A 47 -6.21 -10.17 2.01
C ARG A 47 -5.29 -11.41 1.95
N LYS A 48 -3.97 -11.20 1.96
CA LYS A 48 -2.92 -12.22 1.91
C LYS A 48 -2.33 -12.50 3.31
N VAL A 49 -3.00 -12.00 4.35
CA VAL A 49 -2.64 -12.30 5.73
C VAL A 49 -3.62 -13.35 6.21
N CYS A 50 -3.11 -14.47 6.73
CA CYS A 50 -3.93 -15.61 7.14
C CYS A 50 -4.74 -16.23 6.00
N ASP A 51 -4.19 -16.25 4.78
CA ASP A 51 -4.83 -16.87 3.62
C ASP A 51 -4.38 -18.33 3.41
N GLY A 52 -3.53 -18.85 4.29
CA GLY A 52 -2.96 -20.20 4.22
C GLY A 52 -1.79 -20.32 3.24
N VAL A 53 -1.35 -19.22 2.62
CA VAL A 53 -0.21 -19.16 1.72
C VAL A 53 0.89 -18.32 2.34
N LYS A 54 2.12 -18.85 2.33
CA LYS A 54 3.29 -18.08 2.75
C LYS A 54 3.65 -17.05 1.67
N ASP A 55 3.22 -15.81 1.86
CA ASP A 55 3.53 -14.65 1.02
C ASP A 55 4.71 -13.82 1.54
N CYS A 56 4.94 -13.77 2.86
CA CYS A 56 6.16 -13.18 3.40
C CYS A 56 7.33 -14.17 3.38
N SER A 57 8.55 -13.70 3.13
CA SER A 57 9.77 -14.52 3.16
C SER A 57 9.98 -15.19 4.54
N ASP A 58 9.63 -14.48 5.60
CA ASP A 58 9.65 -14.95 6.99
C ASP A 58 8.35 -15.68 7.40
N GLY A 59 7.32 -15.72 6.56
CA GLY A 59 6.04 -16.41 6.83
C GLY A 59 5.21 -15.81 7.97
N ARG A 60 5.51 -14.57 8.35
CA ARG A 60 4.85 -13.89 9.47
C ARG A 60 3.40 -13.50 9.20
N ASP A 61 3.04 -13.41 7.92
CA ASP A 61 1.70 -13.26 7.41
C ASP A 61 0.80 -14.42 7.85
N GLU A 62 1.38 -15.59 8.12
CA GLU A 62 0.67 -16.80 8.56
C GLU A 62 0.98 -17.17 10.03
N ALA A 63 1.90 -16.47 10.70
CA ALA A 63 2.41 -16.88 12.02
C ALA A 63 1.51 -16.48 13.21
N LYS A 64 0.67 -15.46 13.06
CA LYS A 64 -0.23 -14.93 14.12
C LYS A 64 -1.70 -15.01 13.74
N CYS A 65 -2.05 -16.01 12.94
CA CYS A 65 -3.42 -16.36 12.68
C CYS A 65 -3.97 -17.09 13.90
N LEU A 66 -4.83 -16.43 14.67
CA LEU A 66 -5.65 -17.11 15.66
C LEU A 66 -6.33 -18.26 14.93
N SER A 67 -6.09 -19.49 15.38
CA SER A 67 -6.67 -20.68 14.77
C SER A 67 -8.18 -20.62 14.93
N CYS A 68 -8.87 -20.00 13.96
CA CYS A 68 -10.28 -20.25 13.77
C CYS A 68 -10.42 -21.78 13.60
N ARG A 69 -11.47 -22.36 14.17
CA ARG A 69 -11.72 -23.80 14.10
C ARG A 69 -11.62 -24.31 12.65
N PRO A 70 -11.29 -25.58 12.41
CA PRO A 70 -11.20 -26.11 11.05
C PRO A 70 -12.49 -25.78 10.27
N GLY A 71 -12.39 -24.87 9.28
CA GLY A 71 -13.52 -24.47 8.44
C GLY A 71 -13.95 -23.00 8.47
N GLU A 72 -13.38 -22.12 9.30
CA GLU A 72 -13.77 -20.70 9.34
C GLU A 72 -12.63 -19.76 8.91
N VAL A 73 -12.89 -18.95 7.88
CA VAL A 73 -11.88 -18.10 7.18
C VAL A 73 -11.90 -16.63 7.65
N LEU A 74 -12.74 -16.28 8.63
CA LEU A 74 -12.86 -14.92 9.15
C LEU A 74 -13.24 -14.96 10.64
N CYS A 75 -12.27 -14.81 11.54
CA CYS A 75 -12.57 -14.46 12.92
C CYS A 75 -12.74 -12.93 13.01
N ALA A 76 -13.99 -12.46 13.13
CA ALA A 76 -14.29 -11.08 13.53
C ALA A 76 -14.33 -11.00 15.07
N ASN A 77 -13.79 -9.92 15.61
CA ASN A 77 -13.75 -9.61 17.04
C ASN A 77 -15.13 -9.52 17.68
#